data_AF-A0A4R8I6P3-F1
#
_entry.id   AF-A0A4R8I6P3-F1
#
_cell.length_a   1.000
_cell.length_b   1.000
_cell.length_c   1.000
_cell.angle_alpha   90.00
_cell.angle_beta   90.00
_cell.angle_gamma   90.00
#
_symmetry.space_group_name_H-M   'P 1'
#
loop_
_entity.id
_entity.type
_entity.pdbx_description
1 polymer ?
#
loop_
_entity_poly.entity_id
_entity_poly.type
_entity_poly.pdbx_seq_one_letter_code
_entity_poly.pdbx_strand_id
1 'polypeptide(L)'
;MKTTIIISSFAIALSMISCTKEKPKTEVSYSYKAEDGSRAKATFIEEGKDKTITLESNHNKFVLDFKKKTAEGEFYERSTISAETKGDSLLISQDDQVIHLVKDK
;
A
#
# COMPACT_ATOMS: atom_id res chain seq x y z
N MET A 1 -63.43 -3.62 35.39
CA MET A 1 -62.89 -3.15 34.09
C MET A 1 -61.40 -3.51 34.11
N LYS A 2 -60.94 -4.57 33.43
CA LYS A 2 -60.41 -4.57 32.04
C LYS A 2 -59.49 -3.34 31.84
N THR A 3 -58.18 -3.45 31.58
CA THR A 3 -57.55 -4.27 30.54
C THR A 3 -56.05 -4.47 30.79
N THR A 4 -55.59 -5.71 30.66
CA THR A 4 -54.19 -6.14 30.51
C THR A 4 -53.66 -5.75 29.14
N ILE A 5 -52.46 -5.16 29.04
CA ILE A 5 -51.68 -5.16 27.79
C ILE A 5 -50.28 -5.69 28.09
N ILE A 6 -50.00 -6.84 27.48
CA ILE A 6 -48.73 -7.55 27.47
C ILE A 6 -47.96 -7.00 26.28
N ILE A 7 -46.85 -6.28 26.51
CA ILE A 7 -45.92 -5.95 25.42
C ILE A 7 -44.89 -7.07 25.35
N SER A 8 -45.35 -8.16 24.72
CA SER A 8 -44.49 -9.02 23.91
C SER A 8 -43.88 -8.15 22.81
N SER A 9 -42.57 -8.24 22.59
CA SER A 9 -41.87 -8.18 21.29
C SER A 9 -40.43 -7.72 21.49
N PHE A 10 -39.47 -8.64 21.40
CA PHE A 10 -38.69 -8.89 20.16
C PHE A 10 -37.42 -8.02 20.09
N ALA A 11 -36.42 -8.34 20.92
CA ALA A 11 -35.05 -7.93 20.64
C ALA A 11 -34.42 -8.98 19.71
N ILE A 12 -34.63 -8.82 18.40
CA ILE A 12 -33.87 -9.55 17.38
C ILE A 12 -32.42 -9.07 17.48
N ALA A 13 -31.52 -10.03 17.63
CA ALA A 13 -30.08 -9.83 17.57
C ALA A 13 -29.66 -9.12 16.27
N LEU A 14 -29.08 -7.92 16.40
CA LEU A 14 -28.21 -7.39 15.37
C LEU A 14 -26.79 -7.88 15.66
N SER A 15 -26.54 -9.14 15.30
CA SER A 15 -25.19 -9.62 15.04
C SER A 15 -24.60 -8.70 13.97
N MET A 16 -23.60 -7.91 14.34
CA MET A 16 -22.77 -7.22 13.36
C MET A 16 -21.96 -8.29 12.62
N ILE A 17 -22.54 -8.81 11.55
CA ILE A 17 -21.75 -9.35 10.45
C ILE A 17 -20.97 -8.16 9.89
N SER A 18 -19.75 -8.01 10.37
CA SER A 18 -18.72 -7.26 9.66
C SER A 18 -18.52 -8.00 8.34
N CYS A 19 -19.26 -7.62 7.31
CA CYS A 19 -18.97 -8.00 5.94
C CYS A 19 -17.65 -7.31 5.59
N THR A 20 -16.53 -7.95 5.93
CA THR A 20 -15.22 -7.59 5.42
C THR A 20 -15.25 -7.91 3.94
N LYS A 21 -15.71 -6.96 3.13
CA LYS A 21 -15.56 -7.04 1.69
C LYS A 21 -14.05 -7.07 1.44
N GLU A 22 -13.52 -8.25 1.16
CA GLU A 22 -12.13 -8.40 0.75
C GLU A 22 -11.93 -7.50 -0.47
N LYS A 23 -11.13 -6.46 -0.30
CA LYS A 23 -10.81 -5.54 -1.38
C LYS A 23 -9.97 -6.31 -2.39
N PRO A 24 -10.23 -6.21 -3.70
CA PRO A 24 -9.37 -6.85 -4.70
C PRO A 24 -7.93 -6.33 -4.52
N LYS A 25 -7.01 -7.27 -4.25
CA LYS A 25 -5.57 -6.99 -4.10
C LYS A 25 -4.87 -7.29 -5.43
N THR A 26 -4.21 -6.29 -5.99
CA THR A 26 -3.35 -6.42 -7.17
C THR A 26 -1.90 -6.24 -6.76
N GLU A 27 -1.02 -7.11 -7.26
CA GLU A 27 0.41 -7.08 -6.92
C GLU A 27 1.24 -7.22 -8.20
N VAL A 28 2.14 -6.26 -8.45
CA VAL A 28 3.02 -6.25 -9.62
C VAL A 28 4.44 -5.97 -9.17
N SER A 29 5.39 -6.78 -9.63
CA SER A 29 6.80 -6.65 -9.25
C SER A 29 7.68 -6.34 -10.45
N TYR A 30 8.67 -5.47 -10.23
CA TYR A 30 9.70 -5.15 -11.21
C TYR A 30 11.08 -5.21 -10.56
N SER A 31 12.05 -5.67 -11.35
CA SER A 31 13.46 -5.57 -11.01
C SER A 31 13.98 -4.22 -11.44
N TYR A 32 14.85 -3.65 -10.62
CA TYR A 32 15.49 -2.36 -10.85
C TYR A 32 16.99 -2.49 -10.65
N LYS A 33 17.75 -1.68 -11.40
CA LYS A 33 19.21 -1.61 -11.35
C LYS A 33 19.66 -0.18 -11.09
N ALA A 34 20.61 -0.02 -10.17
CA ALA A 34 21.30 1.23 -9.87
C ALA A 34 22.51 1.44 -10.80
N GLU A 35 23.05 2.65 -10.80
CA GLU A 35 24.25 3.00 -11.60
C GLU A 35 25.50 2.21 -11.20
N ASP A 36 25.64 1.89 -9.91
CA ASP A 36 26.73 1.08 -9.35
C ASP A 36 26.63 -0.43 -9.70
N GLY A 37 25.53 -0.84 -10.36
CA GLY A 37 25.24 -2.23 -10.69
C GLY A 37 24.44 -3.00 -9.63
N SER A 38 24.18 -2.40 -8.47
CA SER A 38 23.31 -2.95 -7.44
C SER A 38 21.88 -3.14 -7.97
N ARG A 39 21.13 -4.08 -7.38
CA ARG A 39 19.77 -4.40 -7.79
C ARG A 39 18.80 -4.33 -6.62
N ALA A 40 17.57 -3.96 -6.93
CA ALA A 40 16.44 -3.98 -6.02
C ALA A 40 15.20 -4.52 -6.73
N LYS A 41 14.33 -5.18 -5.98
CA LYS A 41 12.99 -5.57 -6.43
C LYS A 41 11.99 -4.61 -5.81
N ALA A 42 11.13 -4.02 -6.64
CA ALA A 42 10.02 -3.21 -6.17
C ALA A 42 8.70 -3.91 -6.48
N THR A 43 7.89 -4.12 -5.46
CA THR A 43 6.58 -4.75 -5.56
C THR A 43 5.50 -3.74 -5.21
N PHE A 44 4.69 -3.38 -6.21
CA PHE A 44 3.56 -2.45 -6.11
C PHE A 44 2.32 -3.23 -5.74
N ILE A 45 1.68 -2.84 -4.64
CA ILE A 45 0.47 -3.48 -4.12
C ILE A 45 -0.64 -2.43 -4.09
N GLU A 46 -1.76 -2.75 -4.72
CA GLU A 46 -2.98 -1.94 -4.69
C GLU A 46 -4.12 -2.77 -4.09
N GLU A 47 -4.69 -2.27 -2.99
CA GLU A 47 -5.78 -2.89 -2.25
C GLU A 47 -6.93 -1.88 -2.09
N GLY A 48 -7.84 -1.86 -3.07
CA GLY A 48 -8.92 -0.88 -3.13
C GLY A 48 -8.41 0.55 -3.35
N LYS A 49 -8.39 1.38 -2.30
CA LYS A 49 -7.86 2.76 -2.35
C LYS A 49 -6.44 2.87 -1.79
N ASP A 50 -5.96 1.80 -1.18
CA ASP A 50 -4.68 1.77 -0.49
C ASP A 50 -3.62 1.30 -1.49
N LYS A 51 -2.51 2.03 -1.57
CA LYS A 51 -1.37 1.69 -2.42
C LYS A 51 -0.10 1.65 -1.58
N THR A 52 0.69 0.61 -1.75
CA THR A 52 1.98 0.46 -1.09
C THR A 52 3.02 -0.05 -2.07
N ILE A 53 4.28 0.29 -1.80
CA ILE A 53 5.42 -0.25 -2.51
C ILE A 53 6.32 -0.97 -1.51
N THR A 54 6.70 -2.19 -1.83
CA THR A 54 7.71 -2.95 -1.10
C THR A 54 9.02 -2.90 -1.88
N LEU A 55 10.06 -2.35 -1.29
CA LEU A 55 11.42 -2.31 -1.82
C LEU A 55 12.24 -3.40 -1.12
N GLU A 56 12.87 -4.27 -1.91
CA GLU A 56 13.69 -5.37 -1.40
C GLU A 56 15.07 -5.34 -2.07
N SER A 57 16.13 -5.22 -1.27
CA SER A 57 17.53 -5.24 -1.74
C SER A 57 18.45 -5.69 -0.62
N ASN A 58 19.47 -6.50 -0.93
CA ASN A 58 20.49 -6.96 0.03
C ASN A 58 19.89 -7.48 1.36
N HIS A 59 18.86 -8.32 1.28
CA HIS A 59 18.09 -8.86 2.42
C HIS A 59 17.30 -7.84 3.26
N ASN A 60 17.37 -6.55 2.92
CA ASN A 60 16.55 -5.51 3.53
C ASN A 60 15.21 -5.38 2.78
N LYS A 61 14.16 -5.11 3.54
CA LYS A 61 12.81 -4.90 3.02
C LYS A 61 12.20 -3.66 3.64
N PHE A 62 11.76 -2.74 2.79
CA PHE A 62 11.09 -1.50 3.18
C PHE A 62 9.70 -1.47 2.56
N VAL A 63 8.69 -1.14 3.35
CA VAL A 63 7.33 -0.97 2.87
C VAL A 63 6.97 0.50 3.01
N LEU A 64 6.65 1.16 1.91
CA LEU A 64 6.31 2.59 1.87
C LEU A 64 4.85 2.76 1.50
N ASP A 65 4.21 3.75 2.10
CA ASP A 65 2.80 4.08 1.87
C ASP A 65 2.69 5.13 0.79
N PHE A 66 1.72 4.96 -0.12
CA PHE A 66 1.39 6.01 -1.07
C PHE A 66 0.98 7.29 -0.34
N LYS A 67 1.52 8.43 -0.79
CA LYS A 67 1.18 9.74 -0.25
C LYS A 67 0.45 10.60 -1.26
N LYS A 68 0.96 10.67 -2.49
CA LYS A 68 0.41 11.54 -3.53
C LYS A 68 0.84 11.10 -4.92
N LYS A 69 0.05 11.50 -5.92
CA LYS A 69 0.51 11.52 -7.32
C LYS A 69 1.39 12.75 -7.54
N THR A 70 2.41 12.59 -8.36
CA THR A 70 3.26 13.69 -8.84
C THR A 70 3.00 13.91 -10.33
N ALA A 71 3.65 14.89 -10.94
CA ALA A 71 3.51 15.14 -12.38
C ALA A 71 4.05 13.98 -13.23
N GLU A 72 5.02 13.22 -12.70
CA GLU A 72 5.76 12.18 -13.43
C GLU A 72 5.41 10.76 -12.96
N GLY A 73 4.75 10.62 -11.81
CA GLY A 73 4.31 9.33 -11.30
C GLY A 73 3.65 9.41 -9.92
N GLU A 74 4.19 8.66 -8.97
CA GLU A 74 3.62 8.47 -7.63
C GLU A 74 4.72 8.56 -6.57
N PHE A 75 4.40 9.23 -5.46
CA PHE A 75 5.29 9.42 -4.33
C PHE A 75 4.83 8.59 -3.14
N TYR A 76 5.76 7.82 -2.60
CA TYR A 76 5.60 6.89 -1.50
C TYR A 76 6.56 7.27 -0.37
N GLU A 77 6.12 7.16 0.88
CA GLU A 77 6.94 7.53 2.03
C GLU A 77 6.55 6.74 3.26
N ARG A 78 7.54 6.33 4.04
CA ARG A 78 7.35 5.85 5.40
C ARG A 78 8.59 6.13 6.23
N SER A 79 8.39 6.77 7.39
CA SER A 79 9.47 7.15 8.30
C SER A 79 10.49 8.07 7.62
N THR A 80 11.76 7.67 7.52
CA THR A 80 12.86 8.46 6.91
C THR A 80 13.14 8.06 5.46
N ILE A 81 12.32 7.18 4.87
CA ILE A 81 12.52 6.65 3.53
C ILE A 81 11.37 7.09 2.63
N SER A 82 11.71 7.56 1.44
CA SER A 82 10.76 7.89 0.39
C SER A 82 11.16 7.28 -0.94
N ALA A 83 10.16 7.09 -1.80
CA ALA A 83 10.37 6.65 -3.18
C ALA A 83 9.43 7.41 -4.13
N GLU A 84 9.98 7.87 -5.26
CA GLU A 84 9.20 8.47 -6.33
C GLU A 84 9.34 7.66 -7.61
N THR A 85 8.21 7.26 -8.20
CA THR A 85 8.18 6.63 -9.52
C THR A 85 8.20 7.68 -10.62
N LYS A 86 8.99 7.45 -11.67
CA LYS A 86 9.13 8.31 -12.85
C LYS A 86 9.26 7.46 -14.10
N GLY A 87 8.13 7.04 -14.67
CA GLY A 87 8.11 6.09 -15.79
C GLY A 87 8.80 4.77 -15.45
N ASP A 88 9.95 4.50 -16.08
CA ASP A 88 10.78 3.32 -15.79
C ASP A 88 11.86 3.58 -14.73
N SER A 89 11.91 4.78 -14.14
CA SER A 89 12.83 5.11 -13.05
C SER A 89 12.14 5.09 -11.69
N LEU A 90 12.92 4.81 -10.65
CA LEU A 90 12.52 4.84 -9.25
C LEU A 90 13.61 5.53 -8.45
N LEU A 91 13.28 6.66 -7.83
CA LEU A 91 14.21 7.44 -7.01
C LEU A 91 13.92 7.12 -5.55
N ILE A 92 14.87 6.51 -4.86
CA ILE A 92 14.76 6.24 -3.42
C ILE A 92 15.56 7.31 -2.70
N SER A 93 14.93 8.03 -1.77
CA SER A 93 15.65 8.93 -0.86
C SER A 93 15.62 8.33 0.54
N GLN A 94 16.80 8.13 1.12
CA GLN A 94 16.98 7.65 2.48
C GLN A 94 18.04 8.51 3.15
N ASP A 95 17.68 9.09 4.29
CA ASP A 95 18.51 10.06 5.00
C ASP A 95 18.94 11.19 4.03
N ASP A 96 20.24 11.38 3.79
CA ASP A 96 20.78 12.40 2.87
C ASP A 96 21.25 11.82 1.52
N GLN A 97 20.88 10.57 1.20
CA GLN A 97 21.27 9.91 -0.03
C GLN A 97 20.07 9.68 -0.96
N VAL A 98 20.27 9.97 -2.24
CA VAL A 98 19.31 9.68 -3.32
C VAL A 98 19.89 8.59 -4.21
N ILE A 99 19.18 7.49 -4.32
CA ILE A 99 19.55 6.33 -5.13
C ILE A 99 18.64 6.32 -6.36
N HIS A 100 19.26 6.43 -7.53
CA HIS A 100 18.60 6.38 -8.82
C HIS A 100 18.56 4.95 -9.33
N LEU A 101 17.35 4.43 -9.54
CA LEU A 101 17.13 3.11 -10.07
C LEU A 101 16.40 3.17 -11.41
N VAL A 102 16.80 2.32 -12.35
CA VAL A 102 16.12 2.14 -13.64
C VAL A 102 15.60 0.71 -13.73
N LYS A 103 14.37 0.54 -14.23
CA LYS A 103 13.75 -0.76 -14.42
C LYS A 103 14.64 -1.63 -15.31
N ASP A 104 15.01 -2.80 -14.79
CA ASP A 104 15.77 -3.81 -15.54
C ASP A 104 14.81 -4.45 -16.55
N LYS A 105 15.26 -4.61 -17.80
CA LYS A 105 14.43 -5.12 -18.91
C LYS A 105 14.17 -6.61 -18.81
#